data_AF-A0A521HKR3-F1
#
_entry.id   AF-A0A521HKR3-F1
#
_cell.length_a   1.000
_cell.length_b   1.000
_cell.length_c   1.000
_cell.angle_alpha   90.00
_cell.angle_beta   90.00
_cell.angle_gamma   90.00
#
_symmetry.space_group_name_H-M   'P 1'
#
loop_
_entity.id
_entity.type
_entity.pdbx_description
1 polymer ?
#
loop_
_entity_poly.entity_id
_entity_poly.type
_entity_poly.pdbx_seq_one_letter_code
_entity_poly.pdbx_strand_id
1 'polypeptide(L)'
;MNYDIIGDIHGHADELESLLQKLGYKKQGNTYSHYESRKVIFVGDFIDRGPKIRETLHLVKAMCDAGNAQAVMGNHEFNAICFHTPHVERGGFFRSPIF
;
A
#
# COMPACT_ATOMS: atom_id res chain seq x y z
N MET A 1 12.81 -11.79 14.83
CA MET A 1 12.37 -10.75 13.88
C MET A 1 10.88 -10.97 13.70
N ASN A 2 10.05 -10.03 14.15
CA ASN A 2 8.61 -10.23 14.26
C ASN A 2 7.89 -9.38 13.22
N TYR A 3 6.84 -9.95 12.63
CA TYR A 3 6.11 -9.35 11.54
C TYR A 3 4.63 -9.16 11.88
N ASP A 4 4.07 -8.06 11.40
CA ASP A 4 2.65 -7.77 11.40
C ASP A 4 2.14 -7.81 9.98
N ILE A 5 1.18 -8.69 9.69
CA ILE A 5 0.63 -8.85 8.34
C ILE A 5 -0.64 -8.01 8.24
N ILE A 6 -0.67 -7.06 7.30
CA ILE A 6 -1.80 -6.16 7.09
C ILE A 6 -2.37 -6.40 5.68
N GLY A 7 -3.66 -6.75 5.66
CA GLY A 7 -4.48 -6.97 4.47
C GLY A 7 -4.90 -5.69 3.75
N ASP A 8 -5.93 -5.83 2.91
CA ASP A 8 -6.48 -4.79 2.05
C ASP A 8 -6.75 -3.49 2.80
N ILE A 9 -6.24 -2.38 2.26
CA ILE A 9 -6.39 -1.05 2.85
C ILE A 9 -7.39 -0.21 2.06
N HIS A 10 -7.42 -0.36 0.74
CA HIS A 10 -8.38 0.31 -0.14
C HIS A 10 -8.55 1.81 0.15
N GLY A 11 -7.45 2.56 0.29
CA GLY A 11 -7.47 4.01 0.51
C GLY A 11 -7.99 4.48 1.87
N HIS A 12 -8.01 3.63 2.89
CA HIS A 12 -8.42 3.96 4.26
C HIS A 12 -7.20 4.30 5.14
N ALA A 13 -6.58 5.46 4.86
CA ALA A 13 -5.36 5.87 5.53
C ALA A 13 -5.52 6.09 7.05
N ASP A 14 -6.67 6.63 7.49
CA ASP A 14 -6.91 6.92 8.91
C ASP A 14 -7.04 5.63 9.74
N GLU A 15 -7.71 4.63 9.17
CA GLU A 15 -7.87 3.29 9.74
C GLU A 15 -6.53 2.56 9.79
N LEU A 16 -5.71 2.70 8.75
CA LEU A 16 -4.34 2.17 8.74
C LEU A 16 -3.48 2.83 9.83
N GLU A 17 -3.49 4.17 9.94
CA GLU A 17 -2.76 4.87 11.00
C GLU A 17 -3.25 4.43 12.40
N SER A 18 -4.56 4.29 12.57
CA SER A 18 -5.17 3.82 13.82
C SER A 18 -4.75 2.38 14.16
N LEU A 19 -4.68 1.50 13.16
CA LEU A 19 -4.22 0.12 13.33
C LEU A 19 -2.74 0.07 13.74
N LEU A 20 -1.88 0.82 13.06
CA LEU A 20 -0.46 0.91 13.38
C LEU A 20 -0.24 1.39 14.83
N GLN A 21 -0.98 2.41 15.26
CA GLN A 21 -0.94 2.89 16.65
C GLN A 21 -1.38 1.81 17.65
N LYS A 22 -2.47 1.08 17.36
CA LYS A 22 -2.94 -0.04 18.20
C LYS A 22 -1.92 -1.17 18.30
N LEU A 23 -1.16 -1.43 17.22
CA LEU A 23 -0.08 -2.41 17.19
C LEU A 23 1.22 -1.92 17.86
N GLY A 24 1.24 -0.69 18.39
CA GLY A 24 2.39 -0.13 19.11
C GLY A 24 3.39 0.63 18.23
N TYR A 25 3.13 0.79 16.93
CA TYR A 25 3.96 1.60 16.07
C TYR A 25 3.80 3.08 16.40
N LYS A 26 4.89 3.83 16.31
CA LYS A 26 4.93 5.27 16.57
C LYS A 26 5.27 6.02 15.28
N LYS A 27 4.58 7.14 15.07
CA LYS A 27 4.81 8.03 13.93
C LYS A 27 6.15 8.76 14.11
N GLN A 28 6.98 8.76 13.07
CA GLN A 28 8.24 9.47 12.99
C GLN A 28 8.29 10.17 11.62
N GLY A 29 8.01 11.47 11.59
CA GLY A 29 7.80 12.19 10.34
C GLY A 29 6.64 11.59 9.54
N ASN A 30 6.93 11.12 8.32
CA ASN A 30 5.95 10.52 7.40
C ASN A 30 5.91 8.99 7.46
N THR A 31 6.65 8.34 8.36
CA THR A 31 6.69 6.88 8.52
C THR A 31 6.23 6.46 9.92
N TYR A 32 6.03 5.17 10.10
CA TYR A 32 5.83 4.50 11.38
C TYR A 32 6.96 3.50 11.64
N SER A 33 7.34 3.33 12.91
CA SER A 33 8.32 2.33 13.35
C SER A 33 7.94 1.77 14.72
N HIS A 34 8.45 0.58 15.05
CA HIS A 34 8.19 -0.10 16.32
C HIS A 34 9.49 -0.22 17.14
N TYR A 35 9.45 0.05 18.44
CA TYR A 35 10.64 0.05 19.30
C TYR A 35 11.33 -1.34 19.38
N GLU A 36 10.55 -2.41 19.30
CA GLU A 36 11.05 -3.80 19.22
C GLU A 36 11.52 -4.22 17.81
N SER A 37 11.67 -3.28 16.88
CA SER A 37 12.09 -3.58 15.50
C SER A 37 11.16 -4.56 14.76
N ARG A 38 9.85 -4.53 15.09
CA ARG A 38 8.80 -5.22 14.30
C ARG A 38 8.66 -4.54 12.94
N LYS A 39 8.32 -5.34 11.93
CA LYS A 39 8.08 -4.85 10.57
C LYS A 39 6.70 -5.22 10.09
N VAL A 40 6.12 -4.36 9.25
CA VAL A 40 4.84 -4.65 8.59
C VAL A 40 5.09 -5.39 7.27
N ILE A 41 4.27 -6.40 6.98
CA ILE A 41 4.12 -6.97 5.64
C ILE A 41 2.74 -6.58 5.12
N PHE A 42 2.72 -5.67 4.15
CA PHE A 42 1.50 -5.27 3.45
C PHE A 42 1.22 -6.24 2.30
N VAL A 43 0.03 -6.84 2.27
CA VAL A 43 -0.29 -7.89 1.28
C VAL A 43 -1.02 -7.40 0.02
N GLY A 44 -0.95 -6.10 -0.27
CA GLY A 44 -1.51 -5.47 -1.46
C GLY A 44 -2.85 -4.78 -1.22
N ASP A 45 -3.50 -4.39 -2.31
CA ASP A 45 -4.83 -3.76 -2.34
C ASP A 45 -4.90 -2.48 -1.49
N PHE A 46 -4.00 -1.56 -1.83
CA PHE A 46 -3.88 -0.24 -1.23
C PHE A 46 -4.85 0.76 -1.83
N ILE A 47 -5.21 0.57 -3.11
CA ILE A 47 -6.03 1.50 -3.89
C ILE A 47 -7.48 1.03 -4.04
N ASP A 48 -8.28 1.86 -4.71
CA ASP A 48 -9.72 1.72 -4.95
C ASP A 48 -10.60 1.91 -3.71
N ARG A 49 -11.84 2.35 -3.94
CA ARG A 49 -12.96 2.53 -2.97
C ARG A 49 -12.80 3.65 -1.94
N GLY A 50 -11.72 3.68 -1.18
CA GLY A 50 -11.59 4.59 -0.03
C GLY A 50 -11.27 6.04 -0.43
N PRO A 51 -11.47 6.99 0.50
CA PRO A 51 -11.36 8.41 0.22
C PRO A 51 -9.91 8.94 0.20
N LYS A 52 -8.93 8.18 0.72
CA LYS A 52 -7.56 8.64 1.00
C LYS A 52 -6.49 7.76 0.36
N ILE A 53 -6.70 7.40 -0.91
CA ILE A 53 -5.83 6.49 -1.68
C ILE A 53 -4.37 7.01 -1.72
N ARG A 54 -4.18 8.31 -1.97
CA ARG A 54 -2.82 8.88 -2.08
C ARG A 54 -2.08 8.81 -0.76
N GLU A 55 -2.77 9.12 0.33
CA GLU A 55 -2.25 9.10 1.69
C GLU A 55 -1.87 7.68 2.09
N THR A 56 -2.71 6.68 1.78
CA THR A 56 -2.37 5.26 1.96
C THR A 56 -1.09 4.90 1.22
N LEU A 57 -0.97 5.24 -0.07
CA LEU A 57 0.22 4.95 -0.87
C LEU A 57 1.47 5.65 -0.31
N HIS A 58 1.36 6.92 0.08
CA HIS A 58 2.47 7.67 0.66
C HIS A 58 2.93 7.07 1.99
N LEU A 59 2.01 6.64 2.86
CA LEU A 59 2.32 6.01 4.14
C LEU A 59 3.00 4.65 3.94
N VAL A 60 2.42 3.77 3.11
CA VAL A 60 2.98 2.44 2.82
C VAL A 60 4.38 2.59 2.23
N LYS A 61 4.54 3.49 1.24
CA LYS A 61 5.83 3.77 0.62
C LYS A 61 6.85 4.29 1.64
N ALA A 62 6.48 5.25 2.50
CA ALA A 62 7.40 5.81 3.48
C ALA A 62 7.89 4.74 4.48
N MET A 63 7.02 3.82 4.90
CA MET A 63 7.41 2.70 5.76
C MET A 63 8.36 1.72 5.05
N CYS A 64 8.11 1.42 3.77
CA CYS A 64 8.99 0.58 2.97
C CYS A 64 10.36 1.23 2.74
N ASP A 65 10.40 2.51 2.34
CA ASP A 65 11.62 3.27 2.11
C ASP A 65 12.47 3.38 3.40
N ALA A 66 11.83 3.51 4.57
CA ALA A 66 12.48 3.51 5.87
C ALA A 66 12.88 2.11 6.39
N GLY A 67 12.60 1.05 5.62
CA GLY A 67 12.93 -0.34 5.99
C GLY A 67 12.07 -0.93 7.12
N ASN A 68 10.98 -0.25 7.51
CA ASN A 68 10.02 -0.66 8.54
C ASN A 68 8.90 -1.56 7.99
N ALA A 69 8.76 -1.65 6.67
CA ALA A 69 7.78 -2.51 6.03
C ALA A 69 8.28 -3.13 4.72
N GLN A 70 7.58 -4.17 4.26
CA GLN A 70 7.65 -4.70 2.91
C GLN A 70 6.23 -4.78 2.35
N ALA A 71 6.10 -4.75 1.03
CA ALA A 71 4.81 -4.80 0.34
C ALA A 71 4.89 -5.76 -0.84
N VAL A 72 3.82 -6.52 -1.05
CA VAL A 72 3.56 -7.22 -2.32
C VAL A 72 2.47 -6.48 -3.10
N MET A 73 2.45 -6.70 -4.41
CA MET A 73 1.46 -6.07 -5.30
C MET A 73 0.14 -6.86 -5.25
N GLY A 74 -0.96 -6.15 -4.97
CA GLY A 74 -2.31 -6.71 -5.05
C GLY A 74 -2.86 -6.66 -6.48
N ASN A 75 -4.03 -7.28 -6.69
CA ASN A 75 -4.68 -7.25 -7.99
C ASN A 75 -5.19 -5.85 -8.34
N HIS A 76 -5.55 -5.03 -7.35
CA HIS A 76 -5.97 -3.66 -7.60
C HIS A 76 -4.82 -2.82 -8.17
N GLU A 77 -3.62 -2.87 -7.57
CA GLU A 77 -2.44 -2.20 -8.11
C GLU A 77 -2.06 -2.72 -9.49
N PHE A 78 -2.05 -4.05 -9.68
CA PHE A 78 -1.75 -4.67 -10.96
C PHE A 78 -2.69 -4.18 -12.06
N ASN A 79 -4.00 -4.17 -11.79
CA ASN A 79 -5.01 -3.71 -12.74
C ASN A 79 -4.85 -2.24 -13.09
N ALA A 80 -4.54 -1.38 -12.10
CA ALA A 80 -4.30 0.04 -12.35
C ALA A 80 -3.05 0.26 -13.21
N ILE A 81 -1.97 -0.48 -12.97
CA ILE A 81 -0.77 -0.43 -13.81
C ILE A 81 -1.11 -0.88 -15.23
N CYS A 82 -1.79 -2.03 -15.40
CA CYS A 82 -2.16 -2.52 -16.73
C CYS A 82 -3.08 -1.56 -17.48
N PHE A 83 -3.99 -0.87 -16.78
CA PHE A 83 -4.86 0.13 -17.38
C PHE A 83 -4.08 1.35 -17.91
N HIS A 84 -3.01 1.74 -17.23
CA HIS A 84 -2.18 2.90 -17.63
C HIS A 84 -0.96 2.52 -18.48
N THR A 85 -0.69 1.23 -18.68
CA THR A 85 0.49 0.77 -19.44
C THR A 85 0.09 0.48 -20.89
N PRO A 86 0.64 1.19 -21.88
CA PRO A 86 0.35 0.93 -23.29
C PRO A 86 0.87 -0.43 -23.75
N HIS A 87 0.12 -1.13 -24.62
CA HIS A 87 0.57 -2.37 -25.23
C HIS A 87 1.31 -2.07 -26.54
N VAL A 88 2.64 -2.13 -26.51
CA VAL A 88 3.50 -1.69 -27.63
C VAL A 88 3.26 -2.46 -28.93
N GLU A 89 2.97 -3.76 -28.88
CA GLU A 89 2.78 -4.58 -30.10
C GLU A 89 1.36 -4.56 -30.67
N ARG A 90 0.33 -4.47 -29.82
CA ARG A 90 -1.07 -4.63 -30.22
C ARG A 90 -1.82 -3.29 -30.30
N GLY A 91 -1.20 -2.19 -29.87
CA GLY A 91 -1.88 -0.92 -29.63
C GLY A 91 -2.81 -0.99 -28.41
N GLY A 92 -3.33 0.16 -27.97
CA GLY A 92 -4.16 0.24 -26.75
C GLY A 92 -3.36 0.04 -25.46
N PHE A 93 -3.98 -0.54 -24.44
CA PHE A 93 -3.42 -0.73 -23.09
C PHE A 93 -3.48 -2.21 -22.68
N PHE A 94 -2.66 -2.63 -21.71
CA PHE A 94 -2.68 -4.01 -21.19
C PHE A 94 -4.01 -4.38 -20.52
N ARG A 95 -4.80 -3.39 -20.08
CA ARG A 95 -6.18 -3.57 -19.66
C ARG A 95 -7.07 -2.56 -20.37
N SER A 96 -8.06 -3.06 -21.11
CA SER A 96 -9.04 -2.22 -21.78
C SER A 96 -9.99 -1.54 -20.79
N PRO A 97 -10.46 -0.32 -21.09
CA PRO A 97 -11.58 0.26 -20.35
C PRO A 97 -12.82 -0.61 -20.52
N ILE A 98 -13.50 -0.87 -19.40
CA ILE A 98 -14.81 -1.51 -19.40
C ILE A 98 -15.81 -0.35 -19.39
N PHE A 99 -16.40 -0.05 -20.54
CA PHE A 99 -17.49 0.92 -20.67
C PHE A 99 -18.84 0.23 -20.52
#